data_AF-F3G4C0-F1
#
_entry.id   AF-F3G4C0-F1
#
_cell.length_a   1.000
_cell.length_b   1.000
_cell.length_c   1.000
_cell.angle_alpha   90.00
_cell.angle_beta   90.00
_cell.angle_gamma   90.00
#
_symmetry.space_group_name_H-M   'P 1'
#
loop_
_entity.id
_entity.type
_entity.pdbx_description
1 polymer ?
#
loop_
_entity_poly.entity_id
_entity_poly.type
_entity_poly.pdbx_seq_one_letter_code
_entity_poly.pdbx_strand_id
1 'polypeptide(L)'
;MQADIEALLAQGCHAAPVITALTVQDTVNVSDFRVLDREWVMAQANAVLNDSSVAAVKLGMLGSLEMVDTVVDLLLAHPHLPMVCDPVLRAGGGGRLGKDEVGYAMRERLLPLSTIATPNLPEARILAELPEGTADECADRLLPFCEYLLITGGHGDEQQIHNRLYLRGGQTHTFVCERLPGSYHGSGC
;
A
#
# COMPACT_ATOMS: atom_id res chain seq x y z
N MET A 1 6.70 -7.55 0.02
CA MET A 1 6.77 -8.80 0.81
C MET A 1 8.04 -8.87 1.66
N GLN A 2 9.24 -8.94 1.08
CA GLN A 2 10.48 -9.11 1.85
C GLN A 2 10.72 -7.94 2.81
N ALA A 3 10.59 -6.70 2.31
CA ALA A 3 10.67 -5.49 3.12
C ALA A 3 9.62 -5.47 4.25
N ASP A 4 8.37 -5.87 3.95
CA ASP A 4 7.32 -5.96 4.98
C ASP A 4 7.67 -6.97 6.09
N ILE A 5 8.22 -8.13 5.73
CA ILE A 5 8.63 -9.16 6.69
C ILE A 5 9.74 -8.61 7.60
N GLU A 6 10.76 -7.97 7.03
CA GLU A 6 11.86 -7.36 7.78
C GLU A 6 11.37 -6.25 8.71
N ALA A 7 10.49 -5.37 8.21
CA ALA A 7 9.89 -4.28 8.98
C ALA A 7 9.06 -4.81 10.16
N LEU A 8 8.22 -5.82 9.91
CA LEU A 8 7.40 -6.45 10.95
C LEU A 8 8.25 -7.14 12.01
N LEU A 9 9.27 -7.91 11.61
CA LEU A 9 10.19 -8.56 12.54
C LEU A 9 10.95 -7.55 13.39
N ALA A 10 11.39 -6.43 12.81
CA ALA A 10 12.05 -5.36 13.55
C ALA A 10 11.14 -4.70 14.61
N GLN A 11 9.82 -4.75 14.42
CA GLN A 11 8.82 -4.31 15.41
C GLN A 11 8.39 -5.42 16.39
N GLY A 12 9.03 -6.60 16.33
CA GLY A 12 8.68 -7.75 17.18
C GLY A 12 7.41 -8.48 16.77
N CYS A 13 6.91 -8.24 15.55
CA CYS A 13 5.76 -8.95 15.00
C CYS A 13 6.18 -10.25 14.30
N HIS A 14 5.24 -11.20 14.19
CA HIS A 14 5.38 -12.36 13.32
C HIS A 14 4.69 -12.09 11.99
N ALA A 15 5.42 -12.22 10.88
CA ALA A 15 4.87 -12.03 9.55
C ALA A 15 4.32 -13.35 8.98
N ALA A 16 3.07 -13.35 8.54
CA ALA A 16 2.40 -14.48 7.90
C ALA A 16 1.99 -14.09 6.47
N PRO A 17 2.85 -14.29 5.46
CA PRO A 17 2.63 -13.77 4.12
C PRO A 17 1.57 -14.58 3.35
N VAL A 18 0.74 -13.86 2.59
CA VAL A 18 -0.12 -14.41 1.54
C VAL A 18 0.36 -13.85 0.21
N ILE A 19 0.80 -14.72 -0.69
CA ILE A 19 1.41 -14.29 -1.95
C ILE A 19 0.31 -14.02 -2.98
N THR A 20 0.20 -12.77 -3.44
CA THR A 20 -0.74 -12.33 -4.48
C THR A 20 -0.13 -12.33 -5.88
N ALA A 21 1.18 -12.13 -5.97
CA ALA A 21 1.95 -12.18 -7.20
C ALA A 21 3.39 -12.64 -6.95
N LEU A 22 3.97 -13.34 -7.92
CA LEU A 22 5.41 -13.60 -8.00
C LEU A 22 6.05 -12.51 -8.84
N THR A 23 7.13 -11.92 -8.34
CA THR A 23 7.90 -10.89 -9.06
C THR A 23 9.25 -11.43 -9.50
N VAL A 24 9.65 -11.06 -10.71
CA VAL A 24 11.04 -11.15 -11.18
C VAL A 24 11.67 -9.78 -10.94
N GLN A 25 12.33 -9.62 -9.81
CA GLN A 25 12.89 -8.34 -9.36
C GLN A 25 14.28 -8.49 -8.76
N ASP A 26 15.04 -7.39 -8.78
CA ASP A 26 16.29 -7.22 -8.05
C ASP A 26 16.19 -6.02 -7.09
N THR A 27 17.32 -5.57 -6.53
CA THR A 27 17.35 -4.45 -5.58
C THR A 27 17.05 -3.09 -6.21
N VAL A 28 16.87 -3.03 -7.53
CA VAL A 28 16.71 -1.79 -8.31
C VAL A 28 15.37 -1.77 -9.03
N ASN A 29 14.93 -2.88 -9.62
CA ASN A 29 13.77 -2.91 -10.49
C ASN A 29 12.96 -4.21 -10.45
N VAL A 30 11.70 -4.10 -10.83
CA VAL A 30 10.81 -5.23 -11.15
C VAL A 30 10.73 -5.35 -12.67
N SER A 31 11.11 -6.51 -13.21
CA SER A 31 11.18 -6.78 -14.65
C SER A 31 9.98 -7.53 -15.21
N ASP A 32 9.36 -8.41 -14.42
CA ASP A 32 8.12 -9.12 -14.75
C ASP A 32 7.39 -9.50 -13.45
N PHE A 33 6.11 -9.82 -13.55
CA PHE A 33 5.36 -10.44 -12.48
C PHE A 33 4.27 -11.37 -13.00
N ARG A 34 3.83 -12.29 -12.14
CA ARG A 34 2.69 -13.17 -12.40
C ARG A 34 1.75 -13.11 -11.20
N VAL A 35 0.51 -12.71 -11.46
CA VAL A 35 -0.57 -12.72 -10.46
C VAL A 35 -0.98 -14.18 -10.23
N LEU A 36 -1.16 -14.57 -8.97
CA LEU A 36 -1.67 -15.89 -8.62
C LEU A 36 -3.18 -15.94 -8.82
N ASP A 37 -3.69 -17.14 -9.07
CA ASP A 37 -5.13 -17.37 -9.14
C ASP A 37 -5.80 -17.09 -7.80
N ARG A 38 -7.03 -16.57 -7.85
CA ARG A 38 -7.83 -16.25 -6.67
C ARG A 38 -7.90 -17.40 -5.68
N GLU A 39 -8.11 -18.62 -6.15
CA GLU A 39 -8.27 -19.81 -5.32
C GLU A 39 -7.02 -20.08 -4.48
N TRP A 40 -5.84 -19.87 -5.04
CA TRP A 40 -4.56 -20.02 -4.35
C TRP A 40 -4.37 -18.95 -3.28
N VAL A 41 -4.74 -17.71 -3.57
CA VAL A 41 -4.65 -16.61 -2.59
C VAL A 41 -5.62 -16.82 -1.43
N MET A 42 -6.86 -17.20 -1.72
CA MET A 42 -7.86 -17.52 -0.69
C MET A 42 -7.45 -18.72 0.16
N ALA A 43 -6.89 -19.77 -0.45
CA ALA A 43 -6.41 -20.93 0.29
C ALA A 43 -5.27 -20.58 1.26
N GLN A 44 -4.31 -19.76 0.83
CA GLN A 44 -3.22 -19.26 1.68
C GLN A 44 -3.78 -18.40 2.84
N ALA A 45 -4.65 -17.43 2.54
CA ALA A 45 -5.24 -16.56 3.55
C ALA A 45 -6.02 -17.34 4.60
N ASN A 46 -6.87 -18.30 4.16
CA ASN A 46 -7.61 -19.16 5.06
C ASN A 46 -6.69 -20.05 5.91
N ALA A 47 -5.60 -20.56 5.36
CA ALA A 47 -4.64 -21.34 6.15
C ALA A 47 -4.02 -20.50 7.28
N VAL A 48 -3.60 -19.26 7.00
CA VAL A 48 -3.05 -18.34 8.00
C VAL A 48 -4.09 -17.96 9.07
N LEU A 49 -5.29 -17.56 8.63
CA LEU A 49 -6.37 -17.11 9.52
C LEU A 49 -6.90 -18.23 10.43
N ASN A 50 -6.85 -19.49 9.97
CA ASN A 50 -7.28 -20.65 10.76
C ASN A 50 -6.19 -21.14 11.74
N ASP A 51 -4.92 -20.87 11.47
CA ASP A 51 -3.78 -21.32 12.29
C ASP A 51 -3.49 -20.36 13.45
N SER A 52 -3.66 -19.05 13.24
CA SER A 52 -3.25 -18.05 14.22
C SER A 52 -4.17 -16.82 14.27
N SER A 53 -4.16 -16.14 15.43
CA SER A 53 -4.85 -14.86 15.59
C SER A 53 -4.08 -13.76 14.86
N VAL A 54 -4.65 -13.25 13.78
CA VAL A 54 -4.08 -12.13 13.01
C VAL A 54 -4.44 -10.81 13.69
N ALA A 55 -3.41 -10.01 14.03
CA ALA A 55 -3.61 -8.72 14.70
C ALA A 55 -3.88 -7.56 13.73
N ALA A 56 -3.32 -7.63 12.51
CA ALA A 56 -3.49 -6.63 11.47
C ALA A 56 -3.15 -7.23 10.10
N VAL A 57 -3.68 -6.63 9.04
CA VAL A 57 -3.36 -6.96 7.65
C VAL A 57 -2.64 -5.77 7.02
N LYS A 58 -1.53 -6.01 6.33
CA LYS A 58 -0.93 -5.04 5.42
C LYS A 58 -1.11 -5.53 4.00
N LEU A 59 -1.62 -4.64 3.15
CA LEU A 59 -1.74 -4.86 1.72
C LEU A 59 -0.66 -4.05 0.99
N GLY A 60 0.08 -4.70 0.10
CA GLY A 60 1.01 -4.04 -0.83
C GLY A 60 0.52 -4.13 -2.28
N MET A 61 1.44 -4.36 -3.21
CA MET A 61 1.16 -4.45 -4.65
C MET A 61 0.08 -5.49 -4.99
N LEU A 62 -0.93 -5.03 -5.75
CA LEU A 62 -1.93 -5.88 -6.40
C LEU A 62 -1.83 -5.74 -7.92
N GLY A 63 -1.68 -6.87 -8.62
CA GLY A 63 -1.40 -6.87 -10.06
C GLY A 63 -2.62 -6.94 -10.98
N SER A 64 -3.84 -7.10 -10.46
CA SER A 64 -5.06 -7.23 -11.27
C SER A 64 -6.33 -6.76 -10.52
N LEU A 65 -7.38 -6.43 -11.29
CA LEU A 65 -8.70 -6.13 -10.74
C LEU A 65 -9.27 -7.33 -9.98
N GLU A 66 -9.15 -8.53 -10.54
CA GLU A 66 -9.57 -9.76 -9.87
C GLU A 66 -8.91 -9.96 -8.49
N MET A 67 -7.64 -9.56 -8.36
CA MET A 67 -6.95 -9.63 -7.07
C MET A 67 -7.48 -8.57 -6.08
N VAL A 68 -7.81 -7.37 -6.56
CA VAL A 68 -8.50 -6.35 -5.74
C VAL A 68 -9.81 -6.94 -5.21
N ASP A 69 -10.61 -7.56 -6.07
CA ASP A 69 -11.89 -8.17 -5.73
C ASP A 69 -11.72 -9.29 -4.70
N THR A 70 -10.68 -10.10 -4.87
CA THR A 70 -10.32 -11.18 -3.94
C THR A 70 -9.97 -10.65 -2.55
N VAL A 71 -9.19 -9.58 -2.46
CA VAL A 71 -8.86 -8.97 -1.17
C VAL A 71 -10.08 -8.29 -0.56
N VAL A 72 -10.93 -7.64 -1.35
CA VAL A 72 -12.19 -7.04 -0.86
C VAL A 72 -13.06 -8.11 -0.20
N ASP A 73 -13.28 -9.25 -0.85
CA ASP A 73 -14.08 -10.35 -0.28
C ASP A 73 -13.48 -10.87 1.02
N LEU A 74 -12.15 -11.02 1.08
CA LEU A 74 -11.44 -11.47 2.27
C LEU A 74 -11.62 -10.50 3.45
N LEU A 75 -11.50 -9.19 3.20
CA LEU A 75 -11.64 -8.15 4.23
C LEU A 75 -13.10 -8.00 4.70
N LEU A 76 -14.07 -8.10 3.79
CA LEU A 76 -15.49 -8.08 4.15
C LEU A 76 -15.90 -9.27 5.01
N ALA A 77 -15.25 -10.43 4.83
CA ALA A 77 -15.43 -11.59 5.70
C ALA A 77 -14.80 -11.41 7.10
N HIS A 78 -13.83 -10.49 7.23
CA HIS A 78 -13.08 -10.25 8.47
C HIS A 78 -13.02 -8.75 8.85
N PRO A 79 -14.16 -8.07 9.00
CA PRO A 79 -14.21 -6.60 9.16
C PRO A 79 -13.63 -6.09 10.48
N HIS A 80 -13.27 -6.99 11.40
CA HIS A 80 -12.63 -6.67 12.68
C HIS A 80 -11.12 -6.51 12.56
N LEU A 81 -10.50 -6.96 11.47
CA LEU A 81 -9.06 -6.86 11.27
C LEU A 81 -8.69 -5.46 10.79
N PRO A 82 -7.82 -4.73 11.51
CA PRO A 82 -7.31 -3.46 11.02
C PRO A 82 -6.45 -3.69 9.78
N MET A 83 -6.59 -2.82 8.78
CA MET A 83 -5.94 -2.96 7.48
C MET A 83 -5.14 -1.72 7.11
N VAL A 84 -3.86 -1.91 6.84
CA VAL A 84 -2.96 -0.90 6.25
C VAL A 84 -2.94 -1.12 4.74
N CYS A 85 -3.46 -0.15 3.99
CA CYS A 85 -3.47 -0.19 2.53
C CYS A 85 -2.29 0.61 1.98
N ASP A 86 -1.28 -0.07 1.45
CA ASP A 86 -0.17 0.52 0.71
C ASP A 86 -0.43 0.34 -0.80
N PRO A 87 -1.00 1.36 -1.49
CA PRO A 87 -1.42 1.25 -2.89
C PRO A 87 -0.23 1.37 -3.84
N VAL A 88 0.62 0.34 -3.86
CA VAL A 88 1.84 0.29 -4.67
C VAL A 88 1.46 0.22 -6.16
N LEU A 89 1.50 1.37 -6.85
CA LEU A 89 1.13 1.47 -8.28
C LEU A 89 2.35 1.43 -9.22
N ARG A 90 3.56 1.65 -8.71
CA ARG A 90 4.81 1.69 -9.49
C ARG A 90 5.91 0.88 -8.83
N ALA A 91 6.76 0.26 -9.66
CA ALA A 91 8.03 -0.30 -9.23
C ALA A 91 9.02 0.83 -8.97
N GLY A 92 9.98 0.61 -8.06
CA GLY A 92 11.00 1.61 -7.74
C GLY A 92 11.89 2.03 -8.91
N GLY A 93 11.99 1.21 -9.96
CA GLY A 93 12.65 1.56 -11.23
C GLY A 93 11.76 2.35 -12.22
N GLY A 94 10.54 2.72 -11.84
CA GLY A 94 9.61 3.50 -12.67
C GLY A 94 8.67 2.66 -13.56
N GLY A 95 8.81 1.32 -13.57
CA GLY A 95 7.88 0.42 -14.25
C GLY A 95 6.48 0.45 -13.63
N ARG A 96 5.42 0.37 -14.43
CA ARG A 96 4.03 0.30 -13.94
C ARG A 96 3.76 -1.13 -13.44
N LEU A 97 3.34 -1.27 -12.18
CA LEU A 97 3.00 -2.58 -11.57
C LEU A 97 1.51 -2.94 -11.74
N GLY A 98 0.76 -2.10 -12.45
CA GLY A 98 -0.64 -2.30 -12.80
C GLY A 98 -1.10 -1.25 -13.80
N LYS A 99 -2.30 -1.42 -14.34
CA LYS A 99 -2.99 -0.36 -15.08
C LYS A 99 -3.59 0.64 -14.08
N ASP A 100 -3.83 1.88 -14.52
CA ASP A 100 -4.48 2.89 -13.67
C ASP A 100 -5.83 2.39 -13.11
N GLU A 101 -6.52 1.54 -13.88
CA GLU A 101 -7.73 0.83 -13.48
C GLU A 101 -7.60 0.10 -12.14
N VAL A 102 -6.45 -0.54 -11.86
CA VAL A 102 -6.21 -1.22 -10.58
C VAL A 102 -6.11 -0.20 -9.44
N GLY A 103 -5.40 0.91 -9.66
CA GLY A 103 -5.31 1.99 -8.67
C GLY A 103 -6.68 2.58 -8.34
N TYR A 104 -7.52 2.85 -9.35
CA TYR A 104 -8.89 3.33 -9.12
C TYR A 104 -9.76 2.30 -8.41
N ALA A 105 -9.62 1.02 -8.72
CA ALA A 105 -10.32 -0.04 -8.00
C ALA A 105 -9.86 -0.11 -6.52
N MET A 106 -8.56 0.05 -6.23
CA MET A 106 -8.07 0.15 -4.85
C MET A 106 -8.67 1.37 -4.14
N ARG A 107 -8.69 2.55 -4.81
CA ARG A 107 -9.32 3.77 -4.28
C ARG A 107 -10.78 3.54 -3.89
N GLU A 108 -11.56 2.97 -4.78
CA GLU A 108 -13.01 2.90 -4.65
C GLU A 108 -13.48 1.74 -3.78
N ARG A 109 -12.68 0.67 -3.67
CA ARG A 109 -13.10 -0.58 -3.04
C ARG A 109 -12.28 -1.01 -1.83
N LEU A 110 -11.00 -0.65 -1.77
CA LEU A 110 -10.11 -1.05 -0.66
C LEU A 110 -9.87 0.07 0.34
N LEU A 111 -9.69 1.32 -0.10
CA LEU A 111 -9.54 2.44 0.83
C LEU A 111 -10.72 2.56 1.81
N PRO A 112 -11.99 2.32 1.42
CA PRO A 112 -13.12 2.34 2.35
C PRO A 112 -13.09 1.25 3.41
N LEU A 113 -12.33 0.17 3.18
CA LEU A 113 -12.14 -0.94 4.11
C LEU A 113 -10.84 -0.80 4.92
N SER A 114 -9.98 0.16 4.57
CA SER A 114 -8.69 0.36 5.23
C SER A 114 -8.86 1.12 6.54
N THR A 115 -8.07 0.72 7.54
CA THR A 115 -7.85 1.54 8.73
C THR A 115 -6.98 2.73 8.36
N ILE A 116 -5.93 2.54 7.56
CA ILE A 116 -5.08 3.63 7.08
C ILE A 116 -4.57 3.33 5.68
N ALA A 117 -4.53 4.35 4.84
CA ALA A 117 -3.93 4.30 3.52
C ALA A 117 -2.57 5.02 3.52
N THR A 118 -1.55 4.46 2.87
CA THR A 118 -0.17 4.98 2.93
C THR A 118 0.48 5.28 1.56
N PRO A 119 -0.21 5.90 0.59
CA PRO A 119 0.40 6.19 -0.71
C PRO A 119 1.61 7.14 -0.57
N ASN A 120 2.61 6.98 -1.42
CA ASN A 120 3.57 8.06 -1.65
C ASN A 120 2.94 9.19 -2.50
N LEU A 121 3.58 10.36 -2.56
CA LEU A 121 3.03 11.50 -3.31
C LEU A 121 2.72 11.16 -4.79
N PRO A 122 3.59 10.49 -5.56
CA PRO A 122 3.23 10.06 -6.92
C PRO A 122 2.01 9.14 -7.01
N GLU A 123 1.86 8.19 -6.10
CA GLU A 123 0.67 7.32 -6.02
C GLU A 123 -0.58 8.12 -5.66
N ALA A 124 -0.47 9.01 -4.67
CA ALA A 124 -1.56 9.89 -4.25
C ALA A 124 -2.06 10.75 -5.41
N ARG A 125 -1.16 11.28 -6.25
CA ARG A 125 -1.50 12.03 -7.48
C ARG A 125 -2.26 11.21 -8.50
N ILE A 126 -1.87 9.93 -8.69
CA ILE A 126 -2.58 9.01 -9.59
C ILE A 126 -3.98 8.73 -9.04
N LEU A 127 -4.09 8.35 -7.76
CA LEU A 127 -5.36 8.02 -7.13
C LEU A 127 -6.30 9.23 -7.06
N ALA A 128 -5.77 10.44 -6.85
CA ALA A 128 -6.53 11.68 -6.80
C ALA A 128 -6.86 12.26 -8.18
N GLU A 129 -6.29 11.71 -9.26
CA GLU A 129 -6.38 12.24 -10.62
C GLU A 129 -5.83 13.68 -10.73
N LEU A 130 -4.77 13.98 -9.99
CA LEU A 130 -4.11 15.28 -9.90
C LEU A 130 -2.61 15.15 -10.19
N PRO A 131 -2.16 15.11 -11.46
CA PRO A 131 -0.77 14.81 -11.81
C PRO A 131 0.26 15.81 -11.21
N GLU A 132 -0.14 17.07 -11.04
CA GLU A 132 0.67 18.12 -10.43
C GLU A 132 0.16 18.53 -9.04
N GLY A 133 -0.74 17.73 -8.46
CA GLY A 133 -1.35 18.02 -7.16
C GLY A 133 -0.31 18.07 -6.04
N THR A 134 -0.50 19.00 -5.12
CA THR A 134 0.16 18.98 -3.81
C THR A 134 -0.38 17.83 -2.95
N ALA A 135 0.32 17.49 -1.87
CA ALA A 135 -0.16 16.47 -0.94
C ALA A 135 -1.54 16.84 -0.36
N ASP A 136 -1.75 18.12 -0.04
CA ASP A 136 -3.01 18.61 0.54
C ASP A 136 -4.16 18.49 -0.47
N GLU A 137 -3.97 18.90 -1.73
CA GLU A 137 -4.99 18.75 -2.78
C GLU A 137 -5.31 17.28 -3.09
N CYS A 138 -4.31 16.40 -3.04
CA CYS A 138 -4.53 14.96 -3.18
C CYS A 138 -5.32 14.41 -1.98
N ALA A 139 -5.00 14.84 -0.76
CA ALA A 139 -5.72 14.44 0.44
C ALA A 139 -7.20 14.85 0.39
N ASP A 140 -7.50 16.08 -0.04
CA ASP A 140 -8.88 16.56 -0.21
C ASP A 140 -9.71 15.67 -1.14
N ARG A 141 -9.08 15.08 -2.16
CA ARG A 141 -9.73 14.13 -3.10
C ARG A 141 -9.84 12.71 -2.57
N LEU A 142 -8.92 12.28 -1.71
CA LEU A 142 -8.81 10.89 -1.25
C LEU A 142 -9.49 10.62 0.11
N LEU A 143 -9.57 11.62 0.99
CA LEU A 143 -10.25 11.51 2.28
C LEU A 143 -11.73 11.09 2.21
N PRO A 144 -12.50 11.36 1.14
CA PRO A 144 -13.83 10.75 0.98
C PRO A 144 -13.81 9.21 0.96
N PHE A 145 -12.67 8.59 0.61
CA PHE A 145 -12.53 7.14 0.47
C PHE A 145 -11.93 6.44 1.70
N CYS A 146 -11.14 7.10 2.55
CA CYS A 146 -10.56 6.50 3.76
C CYS A 146 -10.73 7.39 5.00
N GLU A 147 -10.58 6.83 6.20
CA GLU A 147 -10.62 7.62 7.45
C GLU A 147 -9.27 8.29 7.75
N TYR A 148 -8.18 7.53 7.57
CA TYR A 148 -6.81 7.97 7.80
C TYR A 148 -5.99 7.81 6.51
N LEU A 149 -5.32 8.89 6.10
CA LEU A 149 -4.48 8.92 4.91
C LEU A 149 -3.10 9.47 5.26
N LEU A 150 -2.07 8.63 5.17
CA LEU A 150 -0.68 9.03 5.35
C LEU A 150 -0.02 9.16 3.98
N ILE A 151 0.08 10.38 3.47
CA ILE A 151 0.86 10.65 2.26
C ILE A 151 2.34 10.71 2.64
N THR A 152 3.09 9.71 2.20
CA THR A 152 4.53 9.61 2.49
C THR A 152 5.35 10.46 1.53
N GLY A 153 6.39 11.08 2.08
CA GLY A 153 7.33 11.91 1.32
C GLY A 153 8.44 11.07 0.67
N GLY A 154 9.59 11.68 0.42
CA GLY A 154 10.80 10.97 -0.02
C GLY A 154 10.99 10.90 -1.54
N HIS A 155 9.95 11.21 -2.31
CA HIS A 155 10.04 11.40 -3.75
C HIS A 155 10.51 12.84 -4.08
N GLY A 156 11.79 12.99 -4.42
CA GLY A 156 12.44 14.28 -4.72
C GLY A 156 13.81 14.39 -4.04
N ASP A 157 14.44 15.56 -4.18
CA ASP A 157 15.84 15.79 -3.76
C ASP A 157 15.94 16.61 -2.47
N GLU A 158 14.81 16.78 -1.78
CA GLU A 158 14.69 17.56 -0.55
C GLU A 158 15.49 16.93 0.60
N GLN A 159 16.18 17.75 1.39
CA GLN A 159 16.91 17.27 2.58
C GLN A 159 15.99 16.79 3.69
N GLN A 160 14.79 17.39 3.80
CA GLN A 160 13.78 17.00 4.76
C GLN A 160 12.65 16.26 4.07
N ILE A 161 12.27 15.13 4.65
CA ILE A 161 11.15 14.30 4.18
C ILE A 161 9.94 14.63 5.05
N HIS A 162 8.85 15.03 4.39
CA HIS A 162 7.58 15.35 5.03
C HIS A 162 6.59 14.21 4.83
N ASN A 163 6.21 13.54 5.91
CA ASN A 163 5.13 12.57 5.92
C ASN A 163 3.89 13.22 6.53
N ARG A 164 2.78 13.27 5.81
CA ARG A 164 1.58 14.01 6.19
C ARG A 164 0.42 13.05 6.43
N LEU A 165 -0.06 12.97 7.67
CA LEU A 165 -1.24 12.22 8.06
C LEU A 165 -2.45 13.15 8.05
N TYR A 166 -3.46 12.79 7.28
CA TYR A 166 -4.74 13.47 7.15
C TYR A 166 -5.85 12.60 7.71
N LEU A 167 -6.78 13.22 8.44
CA LEU A 167 -7.97 12.58 8.97
C LEU A 167 -9.21 13.16 8.28
N ARG A 168 -10.23 12.32 8.04
CA ARG A 168 -11.50 12.75 7.43
C ARG A 168 -12.20 13.88 8.20
N GLY A 169 -11.91 14.04 9.49
CA GLY A 169 -12.37 15.15 10.33
C GLY A 169 -11.60 16.48 10.19
N GLY A 170 -10.65 16.58 9.26
CA GLY A 170 -9.89 17.80 8.97
C GLY A 170 -8.64 18.02 9.81
N GLN A 171 -8.29 17.08 10.71
CA GLN A 171 -7.02 17.12 11.42
C GLN A 171 -5.89 16.69 10.50
N THR A 172 -4.75 17.39 10.58
CA THR A 172 -3.54 17.07 9.83
C THR A 172 -2.33 17.07 10.75
N HIS A 173 -1.48 16.06 10.62
CA HIS A 173 -0.21 15.94 11.32
C HIS A 173 0.93 15.79 10.33
N THR A 174 2.02 16.51 10.54
CA THR A 174 3.24 16.39 9.71
C THR A 174 4.38 15.84 10.56
N PHE A 175 5.00 14.77 10.07
CA PHE A 175 6.21 14.19 10.62
C PHE A 175 7.38 14.53 9.69
N VAL A 176 8.46 15.09 10.24
CA VAL A 176 9.63 15.49 9.47
C VAL A 176 10.82 14.63 9.88
N CYS A 177 11.52 14.07 8.90
CA CYS A 177 12.78 13.38 9.11
C CYS A 177 13.85 13.82 8.10
N GLU A 178 15.12 13.68 8.48
CA GLU A 178 16.25 13.96 7.58
C GLU A 178 16.40 12.84 6.55
N ARG A 179 16.69 13.22 5.31
CA ARG A 179 16.97 12.26 4.23
C ARG A 179 18.31 11.58 4.48
N LEU A 180 18.28 10.25 4.52
CA LEU A 180 19.49 9.44 4.56
C LEU A 180 20.20 9.45 3.20
N PRO A 181 21.55 9.41 3.17
CA PRO A 181 22.31 9.41 1.93
C PRO A 181 22.15 8.09 1.17
N GLY A 182 21.69 8.14 -0.07
CA GLY A 182 21.57 6.97 -0.96
C GLY A 182 20.25 6.94 -1.74
N SER A 183 20.04 5.84 -2.47
CA SER A 183 18.77 5.51 -3.12
C SER A 183 18.34 4.12 -2.65
N TYR A 184 17.09 4.01 -2.19
CA TYR A 184 16.59 2.81 -1.54
C TYR A 184 15.33 2.32 -2.25
N HIS A 185 15.36 1.07 -2.72
CA HIS A 185 14.17 0.39 -3.21
C HIS A 185 13.43 -0.26 -2.04
N GLY A 186 12.10 -0.10 -2.00
CA GLY A 186 11.26 -0.71 -0.98
C GLY A 186 11.15 0.05 0.34
N SER A 187 11.62 1.30 0.43
CA SER A 187 11.57 2.08 1.68
C SER A 187 10.16 2.47 2.16
N GLY A 188 9.15 2.33 1.30
CA GLY A 188 7.73 2.51 1.66
C GLY A 188 7.06 1.21 2.13
N CYS A 189 7.62 0.05 1.76
CA CYS A 189 7.18 -1.26 2.21
C CYS A 189 7.73 -1.54 3.61
#